data_AF-A0A2J7R2R7-F1
#
_entry.id   AF-A0A2J7R2R7-F1
#
_cell.length_a   1.000
_cell.length_b   1.000
_cell.length_c   1.000
_cell.angle_alpha   90.00
_cell.angle_beta   90.00
_cell.angle_gamma   90.00
#
_symmetry.space_group_name_H-M   'P 1'
#
loop_
_entity.id
_entity.type
_entity.pdbx_description
1 polymer ?
#
loop_
_entity_poly.entity_id
_entity_poly.type
_entity_poly.pdbx_seq_one_letter_code
_entity_poly.pdbx_strand_id
1 'polypeptide(L)'
;MLGALGTAAGSWIKVASASPDMFVVAFVGQTLVAMSQVFILSVPARLAAVWFGPNEVSSACSVGVFGNQLGIAIGFLIPPMIVKNHDSLDEIGHDLSVMYYSVAGFTTVLLVLIILLFKAEPPLPPSLAQAEQRAKEDTNFVGSVKRLVTNRGYVLLMMSYGLNVGVFYAISTLLNQVVLIYFPNGEEDAGRIGLLMVLAGMLGSVLSGIVLDKTHRFKETTMALYIFSLLGMVAYMFTLSTGKIGIVYATGALLG
;
A
#
# COMPACT_ATOMS: atom_id res chain seq x y z
N MET A 1 7.65 7.26 -14.39
CA MET A 1 8.35 6.42 -15.41
C MET A 1 9.23 5.36 -14.77
N LEU A 2 10.30 5.71 -14.03
CA LEU A 2 11.21 4.71 -13.42
C LEU A 2 10.48 3.65 -12.58
N GLY A 3 9.56 4.05 -11.70
CA GLY A 3 8.75 3.10 -10.93
C GLY A 3 7.91 2.17 -11.80
N ALA A 4 7.21 2.70 -12.81
CA ALA A 4 6.38 1.88 -13.70
C ALA A 4 7.21 0.90 -14.55
N LEU A 5 8.38 1.34 -15.06
CA LEU A 5 9.32 0.50 -15.80
C LEU A 5 9.85 -0.63 -14.93
N GLY A 6 10.33 -0.31 -13.73
CA GLY A 6 10.88 -1.31 -12.82
C GLY A 6 9.80 -2.29 -12.32
N THR A 7 8.56 -1.83 -12.09
CA THR A 7 7.45 -2.72 -11.77
C THR A 7 7.11 -3.65 -12.93
N ALA A 8 7.01 -3.14 -14.16
CA ALA A 8 6.74 -3.98 -15.33
C ALA A 8 7.87 -5.00 -15.57
N ALA A 9 9.13 -4.57 -15.51
CA ALA A 9 10.29 -5.44 -15.65
C ALA A 9 10.31 -6.53 -14.57
N GLY A 10 10.07 -6.18 -13.30
CA GLY A 10 9.99 -7.13 -12.20
C GLY A 10 8.83 -8.12 -12.35
N SER A 11 7.68 -7.66 -12.85
CA SER A 11 6.53 -8.52 -13.17
C SER A 11 6.82 -9.51 -14.29
N TRP A 12 7.52 -9.10 -15.35
CA TRP A 12 7.94 -10.02 -16.43
C TRP A 12 8.99 -11.03 -15.96
N ILE A 13 9.89 -10.65 -15.05
CA ILE A 13 10.82 -11.61 -14.43
C ILE A 13 10.05 -12.67 -13.65
N LYS A 14 8.97 -12.30 -12.94
CA LYS A 14 8.10 -13.26 -12.22
C LYS A 14 7.35 -14.20 -13.17
N VAL A 15 6.99 -13.76 -14.37
CA VAL A 15 6.40 -14.64 -15.39
C VAL A 15 7.37 -15.78 -15.76
N ALA A 16 8.66 -15.49 -15.85
CA ALA A 16 9.69 -16.50 -16.12
C ALA A 16 9.94 -17.48 -14.95
N SER A 17 9.36 -17.23 -13.76
CA SER A 17 9.47 -18.11 -12.58
C SER A 17 8.32 -19.10 -12.41
N ALA A 18 7.51 -19.31 -13.46
CA ALA A 18 6.37 -20.24 -13.45
C ALA A 18 6.72 -21.71 -13.16
N SER A 19 8.01 -22.08 -13.18
CA SER A 19 8.48 -23.43 -12.87
C SER A 19 8.77 -23.61 -11.36
N PRO A 20 8.48 -24.78 -10.76
CA PRO A 20 8.62 -25.03 -9.32
C PRO A 20 10.02 -24.72 -8.73
N ASP A 21 11.08 -24.92 -9.51
CA ASP A 21 12.47 -24.73 -9.07
C ASP A 21 12.98 -23.27 -9.18
N MET A 22 12.16 -22.34 -9.66
CA MET A 22 12.57 -20.98 -10.03
C MET A 22 12.22 -19.92 -8.99
N PHE A 23 12.09 -20.31 -7.71
CA PHE A 23 11.80 -19.39 -6.61
C PHE A 23 12.78 -18.20 -6.54
N VAL A 24 14.07 -18.44 -6.82
CA VAL A 24 15.09 -17.37 -6.85
C VAL A 24 14.74 -16.31 -7.89
N VAL A 25 14.21 -16.70 -9.05
CA VAL A 25 13.80 -15.77 -10.10
C VAL A 25 12.55 -14.99 -9.67
N ALA A 26 11.58 -15.64 -9.02
CA ALA A 26 10.43 -14.96 -8.43
C ALA A 26 10.85 -13.91 -7.40
N PHE A 27 11.83 -14.25 -6.55
CA PHE A 27 12.37 -13.39 -5.51
C PHE A 27 13.12 -12.18 -6.07
N VAL A 28 13.93 -12.39 -7.11
CA VAL A 28 14.62 -11.30 -7.83
C VAL A 28 13.59 -10.35 -8.47
N GLY A 29 12.58 -10.90 -9.14
CA GLY A 29 11.50 -10.10 -9.73
C GLY A 29 10.74 -9.29 -8.69
N GLN A 30 10.38 -9.90 -7.56
CA GLN A 30 9.69 -9.24 -6.46
C GLN A 30 10.56 -8.13 -5.83
N THR A 31 11.86 -8.35 -5.69
CA THR A 31 12.81 -7.35 -5.18
C THR A 31 12.87 -6.13 -6.09
N LEU A 32 12.88 -6.34 -7.42
CA LEU A 32 12.84 -5.25 -8.40
C LEU A 32 11.53 -4.46 -8.31
N VAL A 33 10.38 -5.15 -8.16
CA VAL A 33 9.08 -4.50 -7.92
C VAL A 33 9.11 -3.69 -6.62
N ALA A 34 9.68 -4.23 -5.54
CA ALA A 34 9.76 -3.56 -4.25
C ALA A 34 10.59 -2.26 -4.30
N MET A 35 11.76 -2.28 -4.97
CA MET A 35 12.55 -1.07 -5.21
C MET A 35 11.75 -0.03 -6.01
N SER A 36 10.95 -0.49 -6.96
CA SER A 36 10.13 0.37 -7.82
C SER A 36 8.99 1.06 -7.06
N GLN A 37 8.42 0.40 -6.03
CA GLN A 37 7.36 0.95 -5.19
C GLN A 37 7.78 2.23 -4.46
N VAL A 38 9.04 2.36 -4.05
CA VAL A 38 9.56 3.58 -3.40
C VAL A 38 9.37 4.82 -4.28
N PHE A 39 9.61 4.66 -5.59
CA PHE A 39 9.40 5.74 -6.55
C PHE A 39 7.92 6.04 -6.76
N ILE A 40 7.05 5.02 -6.77
CA ILE A 40 5.61 5.15 -7.00
C ILE A 40 4.94 5.88 -5.83
N LEU A 41 5.27 5.51 -4.59
CA LEU A 41 4.68 6.11 -3.38
C LEU A 41 4.98 7.61 -3.25
N SER A 42 6.07 8.08 -3.85
CA SER A 42 6.45 9.50 -3.86
C SER A 42 5.75 10.31 -4.96
N VAL A 43 5.07 9.66 -5.92
CA VAL A 43 4.44 10.33 -7.06
C VAL A 43 3.24 11.19 -6.66
N PRO A 44 2.26 10.73 -5.87
CA PRO A 44 1.05 11.52 -5.58
C PRO A 44 1.36 12.91 -5.02
N ALA A 45 2.23 12.97 -4.01
CA ALA A 45 2.62 14.24 -3.38
C ALA A 45 3.36 15.16 -4.36
N ARG A 46 4.29 14.62 -5.14
CA ARG A 46 5.05 15.39 -6.13
C ARG A 46 4.16 15.88 -7.27
N LEU A 47 3.28 15.03 -7.78
CA LEU A 47 2.36 15.37 -8.87
C LEU A 47 1.37 16.44 -8.42
N ALA A 48 0.78 16.26 -7.24
CA ALA A 48 -0.12 17.23 -6.63
C ALA A 48 0.57 18.60 -6.48
N ALA A 49 1.81 18.61 -5.97
CA ALA A 49 2.58 19.84 -5.81
C ALA A 49 3.03 20.50 -7.11
N VAL A 50 3.13 19.77 -8.23
CA VAL A 50 3.62 20.31 -9.52
C VAL A 50 2.49 20.71 -10.47
N TRP A 51 1.31 20.13 -10.32
CA TRP A 51 0.20 20.35 -11.26
C TRP A 51 -0.97 21.12 -10.65
N PHE A 52 -1.13 21.13 -9.32
CA PHE A 52 -2.30 21.72 -8.65
C PHE A 52 -1.90 22.91 -7.77
N GLY A 53 -2.84 23.83 -7.59
CA GLY A 53 -2.67 24.99 -6.72
C GLY A 53 -2.70 24.63 -5.23
N PRO A 54 -2.24 25.52 -4.32
CA PRO A 54 -2.08 25.23 -2.88
C PRO A 54 -3.33 24.67 -2.20
N ASN A 55 -4.52 25.12 -2.62
CA ASN A 55 -5.80 24.70 -2.04
C ASN A 55 -6.25 23.31 -2.52
N GLU A 56 -5.72 22.82 -3.64
CA GLU A 56 -6.13 21.55 -4.27
C GLU A 56 -5.08 20.45 -4.11
N VAL A 57 -3.84 20.78 -3.71
CA VAL A 57 -2.75 19.80 -3.51
C VAL A 57 -3.17 18.67 -2.55
N SER A 58 -3.83 18.99 -1.44
CA SER A 58 -4.25 17.98 -0.45
C SER A 58 -5.26 17.00 -1.05
N SER A 59 -6.24 17.50 -1.81
CA SER A 59 -7.25 16.67 -2.46
C SER A 59 -6.64 15.81 -3.56
N ALA A 60 -5.80 16.40 -4.43
CA ALA A 60 -5.12 15.68 -5.51
C ALA A 60 -4.18 14.58 -4.96
N CYS A 61 -3.44 14.86 -3.88
CA CYS A 61 -2.61 13.87 -3.20
C CYS A 61 -3.45 12.74 -2.62
N SER A 62 -4.56 13.06 -1.96
CA SER A 62 -5.48 12.09 -1.35
C SER A 62 -6.05 11.13 -2.38
N VAL A 63 -6.45 11.61 -3.56
CA VAL A 63 -6.92 10.75 -4.67
C VAL A 63 -5.85 9.74 -5.08
N GLY A 64 -4.59 10.17 -5.19
CA GLY A 64 -3.48 9.27 -5.52
C GLY A 64 -3.20 8.23 -4.43
N VAL A 65 -3.27 8.63 -3.16
CA VAL A 65 -3.11 7.72 -2.01
C VAL A 65 -4.26 6.71 -1.93
N PHE A 66 -5.51 7.13 -2.16
CA PHE A 66 -6.65 6.21 -2.23
C PHE A 66 -6.52 5.21 -3.37
N GLY A 67 -5.95 5.61 -4.51
CA GLY A 67 -5.61 4.68 -5.59
C GLY A 67 -4.65 3.57 -5.14
N ASN A 68 -3.67 3.89 -4.29
CA ASN A 68 -2.78 2.88 -3.70
C ASN A 68 -3.53 1.93 -2.76
N GLN A 69 -4.37 2.46 -1.88
CA GLN A 69 -5.19 1.63 -0.97
C GLN A 69 -6.14 0.71 -1.73
N LEU A 70 -6.78 1.21 -2.80
CA LEU A 70 -7.62 0.38 -3.66
C LEU A 70 -6.84 -0.74 -4.33
N GLY A 71 -5.61 -0.48 -4.77
CA GLY A 71 -4.71 -1.50 -5.31
C GLY A 71 -4.39 -2.61 -4.29
N ILE A 72 -4.14 -2.23 -3.04
CA ILE A 72 -3.91 -3.19 -1.93
C ILE A 72 -5.16 -4.03 -1.69
N ALA A 73 -6.34 -3.39 -1.63
CA ALA A 73 -7.63 -4.07 -1.48
C ALA A 73 -7.88 -5.12 -2.57
N ILE A 74 -7.64 -4.77 -3.84
CA ILE A 74 -7.73 -5.70 -4.98
C ILE A 74 -6.70 -6.83 -4.83
N GLY A 75 -5.49 -6.51 -4.36
CA GLY A 75 -4.42 -7.46 -4.08
C GLY A 75 -4.72 -8.48 -2.97
N PHE A 76 -5.66 -8.19 -2.07
CA PHE A 76 -6.14 -9.17 -1.09
C PHE A 76 -7.20 -10.12 -1.66
N LEU A 77 -7.94 -9.69 -2.69
CA LEU A 77 -9.05 -10.45 -3.24
C LEU A 77 -8.66 -11.32 -4.44
N ILE A 78 -7.90 -10.75 -5.38
CA ILE A 78 -7.61 -11.41 -6.67
C ILE A 78 -6.72 -12.64 -6.50
N PRO A 79 -5.57 -12.59 -5.77
CA PRO A 79 -4.68 -13.74 -5.69
C PRO A 79 -5.33 -14.99 -5.07
N PRO A 80 -6.06 -14.92 -3.94
CA PRO A 80 -6.74 -16.10 -3.39
C PRO A 80 -7.91 -16.61 -4.24
N MET A 81 -8.47 -15.79 -5.12
CA MET A 81 -9.56 -16.20 -6.01
C MET A 81 -9.03 -16.92 -7.28
N ILE A 82 -7.87 -16.50 -7.77
CA ILE A 82 -7.22 -17.09 -8.95
C ILE A 82 -6.42 -18.35 -8.56
N VAL A 83 -5.67 -18.29 -7.46
CA VAL A 83 -4.81 -19.40 -7.00
C VAL A 83 -5.55 -20.17 -5.93
N LYS A 84 -6.16 -21.30 -6.33
CA LYS A 84 -6.84 -22.19 -5.39
C LYS A 84 -5.90 -23.32 -4.99
N ASN A 85 -6.03 -23.81 -3.75
CA ASN A 85 -5.39 -25.05 -3.35
C ASN A 85 -5.98 -26.21 -4.16
N HIS A 86 -5.22 -26.69 -5.14
CA HIS A 86 -5.47 -27.90 -5.89
C HIS A 86 -4.59 -29.04 -5.35
N ASP A 87 -5.04 -30.29 -5.44
CA ASP A 87 -4.24 -31.45 -5.04
C ASP A 87 -3.05 -31.70 -6.00
N SER A 88 -3.06 -31.09 -7.18
CA SER A 88 -2.00 -31.22 -8.18
C SER A 88 -1.11 -29.97 -8.25
N LEU A 89 0.21 -30.17 -8.15
CA LEU A 89 1.20 -29.09 -8.24
C LEU A 89 1.21 -28.40 -9.61
N ASP A 90 0.83 -29.11 -10.66
CA ASP A 90 0.76 -28.58 -12.03
C ASP A 90 -0.39 -27.56 -12.20
N GLU A 91 -1.54 -27.80 -11.57
CA GLU A 91 -2.66 -26.85 -11.58
C GLU A 91 -2.34 -25.58 -10.78
N ILE A 92 -1.68 -25.70 -9.62
CA ILE A 92 -1.20 -24.55 -8.84
C ILE A 92 -0.18 -23.73 -9.65
N GLY A 93 0.73 -24.40 -10.35
CA GLY A 93 1.69 -23.76 -11.25
C GLY A 93 1.00 -23.01 -12.40
N HIS A 94 -0.06 -23.60 -12.96
CA HIS A 94 -0.87 -22.95 -14.01
C HIS A 94 -1.57 -21.70 -13.47
N ASP A 95 -2.24 -21.78 -12.33
CA ASP A 95 -2.94 -20.65 -11.71
C ASP A 95 -1.98 -19.50 -11.36
N LEU A 96 -0.82 -19.83 -10.79
CA LEU A 96 0.24 -18.85 -10.51
C LEU A 96 0.76 -18.20 -11.79
N SER A 97 0.92 -18.99 -12.86
CA SER A 97 1.31 -18.46 -14.17
C SER A 97 0.27 -17.49 -14.72
N VAL A 98 -1.01 -17.86 -14.69
CA VAL A 98 -2.13 -17.00 -15.12
C VAL A 98 -2.13 -15.70 -14.32
N MET A 99 -1.92 -15.76 -13.00
CA MET A 99 -1.81 -14.59 -12.14
C MET A 99 -0.62 -13.70 -12.56
N TYR A 100 0.57 -14.27 -12.74
CA TYR A 100 1.76 -13.50 -13.13
C TYR A 100 1.63 -12.89 -14.53
N TYR A 101 1.11 -13.62 -15.52
CA TYR A 101 0.83 -13.09 -16.85
C TYR A 101 -0.19 -11.95 -16.80
N SER A 102 -1.24 -12.08 -16.01
CA SER A 102 -2.25 -11.03 -15.85
C SER A 102 -1.66 -9.74 -15.26
N VAL A 103 -0.84 -9.87 -14.21
CA VAL A 103 -0.16 -8.73 -13.58
C VAL A 103 0.87 -8.10 -14.52
N ALA A 104 1.66 -8.91 -15.24
CA ALA A 104 2.63 -8.42 -16.22
C ALA A 104 1.94 -7.70 -17.39
N GLY A 105 0.84 -8.24 -17.89
CA GLY A 105 0.01 -7.61 -18.93
C GLY A 105 -0.53 -6.26 -18.46
N PHE A 106 -1.18 -6.21 -17.30
CA PHE A 106 -1.75 -4.98 -16.75
C PHE A 106 -0.69 -3.90 -16.50
N THR A 107 0.44 -4.26 -15.90
CA THR A 107 1.55 -3.32 -15.65
C THR A 107 2.20 -2.82 -16.93
N THR A 108 2.26 -3.64 -17.98
CA THR A 108 2.76 -3.23 -19.31
C THR A 108 1.81 -2.27 -19.99
N VAL A 109 0.50 -2.52 -19.94
CA VAL A 109 -0.51 -1.58 -20.48
C VAL A 109 -0.41 -0.24 -19.77
N LEU A 110 -0.31 -0.23 -18.43
CA LEU A 110 -0.11 1.01 -17.66
C LEU A 110 1.19 1.72 -18.05
N LEU A 111 2.28 0.99 -18.24
CA LEU A 111 3.54 1.56 -18.69
C LEU A 111 3.40 2.24 -20.06
N VAL A 112 2.76 1.57 -21.02
CA VAL A 112 2.52 2.14 -22.36
C VAL A 112 1.64 3.38 -22.27
N LEU A 113 0.57 3.34 -21.46
CA LEU A 113 -0.28 4.52 -21.23
C LEU A 113 0.50 5.68 -20.61
N ILE A 114 1.39 5.41 -19.64
CA ILE A 114 2.25 6.44 -19.06
C ILE A 114 3.20 7.01 -20.11
N ILE A 115 3.77 6.18 -20.99
CA ILE A 115 4.67 6.67 -22.06
C ILE A 115 3.92 7.53 -23.08
N LEU A 116 2.69 7.16 -23.44
CA LEU A 116 1.91 7.83 -24.47
C LEU A 116 1.16 9.07 -23.97
N LEU A 117 0.60 9.02 -22.75
CA LEU A 117 -0.30 10.04 -22.22
C LEU A 117 0.35 10.96 -21.19
N PHE A 118 1.41 10.51 -20.50
CA PHE A 118 1.95 11.25 -19.37
C PHE A 118 2.89 12.36 -19.85
N LYS A 119 2.44 13.60 -19.73
CA LYS A 119 3.28 14.77 -19.93
C LYS A 119 4.08 15.02 -18.65
N ALA A 120 5.40 15.10 -18.76
CA ALA A 120 6.29 15.20 -17.59
C ALA A 120 6.02 16.43 -16.72
N GLU A 121 5.65 17.56 -17.34
CA GLU A 121 5.35 18.83 -16.66
C GLU A 121 4.26 19.62 -17.43
N PRO A 122 3.44 20.43 -16.74
CA PRO A 122 2.53 21.34 -17.41
C PRO A 122 3.36 22.43 -18.13
N PRO A 123 2.95 22.89 -19.32
CA PRO A 123 3.69 23.89 -20.10
C PRO A 123 3.75 25.28 -19.44
N LEU A 124 2.99 25.51 -18.36
CA LEU A 124 3.03 26.72 -17.54
C LEU A 124 3.10 26.29 -16.05
N PRO A 125 4.01 26.87 -15.24
CA PRO A 125 4.12 26.54 -13.83
C PRO A 125 2.86 27.00 -13.06
N PRO A 126 2.29 26.19 -12.14
CA PRO A 126 1.02 26.53 -11.48
C PRO A 126 1.08 27.73 -10.54
N SER A 127 2.27 28.12 -10.05
CA SER A 127 2.41 29.33 -9.21
C SER A 127 3.84 29.88 -9.17
N LEU A 128 3.95 31.21 -8.99
CA LEU A 128 5.22 31.93 -8.77
C LEU A 128 5.95 31.46 -7.48
N ALA A 129 5.20 31.04 -6.46
CA ALA A 129 5.76 30.51 -5.20
C ALA A 129 6.46 29.15 -5.39
N GLN A 130 5.95 28.28 -6.27
CA GLN A 130 6.62 27.02 -6.64
C GLN A 130 7.87 27.27 -7.49
N ALA A 131 7.89 28.33 -8.31
CA ALA A 131 9.09 28.75 -9.05
C ALA A 131 10.20 29.28 -8.09
N GLU A 132 9.84 30.06 -7.07
CA GLU A 132 10.79 30.49 -6.03
C GLU A 132 11.26 29.35 -5.13
N GLN A 133 10.40 28.37 -4.81
CA GLN A 133 10.76 27.23 -3.98
C GLN A 133 11.62 26.21 -4.73
N ARG A 134 11.44 26.07 -6.05
CA ARG A 134 12.40 25.38 -6.95
C ARG A 134 13.72 26.12 -7.07
N ALA A 135 13.72 27.46 -7.11
CA ALA A 135 14.94 28.27 -7.11
C ALA A 135 15.70 28.20 -5.77
N LYS A 136 14.99 27.88 -4.68
CA LYS A 136 15.54 27.56 -3.34
C LYS A 136 15.67 26.06 -3.10
N GLU A 137 15.93 25.24 -4.13
CA GLU A 137 16.37 23.87 -3.90
C GLU A 137 17.61 23.91 -2.99
N ASP A 138 17.43 23.50 -1.73
CA ASP A 138 18.52 23.31 -0.78
C ASP A 138 19.48 22.30 -1.43
N THR A 139 20.61 22.81 -1.93
CA THR A 139 21.67 22.02 -2.61
C THR A 139 22.31 20.98 -1.69
N ASN A 140 21.86 20.87 -0.45
CA ASN A 140 22.41 20.03 0.59
C ASN A 140 21.36 19.05 1.16
N PHE A 141 20.94 18.08 0.33
CA PHE A 141 20.03 16.98 0.71
C PHE A 141 20.48 16.27 2.00
N VAL A 142 21.78 16.01 2.13
CA VAL A 142 22.37 15.38 3.33
C VAL A 142 22.21 16.28 4.56
N GLY A 143 22.34 17.60 4.40
CA GLY A 143 22.07 18.58 5.45
C GLY A 143 20.61 18.56 5.92
N SER A 144 19.66 18.48 4.98
CA SER A 144 18.22 18.36 5.28
C SER A 144 17.92 17.06 6.02
N VAL A 145 18.39 15.91 5.53
CA VAL A 145 18.23 14.61 6.21
C VAL A 145 18.82 14.66 7.62
N LYS A 146 20.01 15.23 7.81
CA LYS A 146 20.62 15.40 9.13
C LYS A 146 19.75 16.26 10.06
N ARG A 147 19.15 17.34 9.57
CA ARG A 147 18.23 18.20 10.35
C ARG A 147 16.96 17.45 10.75
N LEU A 148 16.38 16.65 9.85
CA LEU A 148 15.22 15.82 10.16
C LEU A 148 15.55 14.77 11.23
N VAL A 149 16.65 14.01 11.07
CA VAL A 149 17.04 12.95 12.02
C VAL A 149 17.48 13.51 13.38
N THR A 150 17.96 14.75 13.44
CA THR A 150 18.31 15.41 14.71
C THR A 150 17.07 15.95 15.44
N ASN A 151 15.94 16.14 14.74
CA ASN A 151 14.71 16.64 15.33
C ASN A 151 13.99 15.53 16.10
N ARG A 152 13.97 15.63 17.44
CA ARG A 152 13.32 14.65 18.32
C ARG A 152 11.83 14.42 17.99
N GLY A 153 11.11 15.48 17.61
CA GLY A 153 9.69 15.36 17.24
C GLY A 153 9.49 14.54 15.98
N TYR A 154 10.34 14.76 14.97
CA TYR A 154 10.32 13.99 13.73
C TYR A 154 10.72 12.53 13.97
N VAL A 155 11.78 12.27 14.75
CA VAL A 155 12.21 10.90 15.05
C VAL A 155 11.14 10.13 15.81
N LEU A 156 10.48 10.76 16.80
CA LEU A 156 9.39 10.12 17.54
C LEU A 156 8.21 9.79 16.63
N LEU A 157 7.86 10.71 15.72
CA LEU A 157 6.81 10.49 14.73
C LEU A 157 7.19 9.35 13.77
N MET A 158 8.41 9.36 13.24
CA MET A 158 8.96 8.34 12.34
C MET A 158 8.92 6.94 12.97
N MET A 159 9.34 6.81 14.23
CA MET A 159 9.27 5.54 14.95
C MET A 159 7.83 5.09 15.19
N SER A 160 6.94 6.00 15.61
CA SER A 160 5.54 5.65 15.85
C SER A 160 4.83 5.17 14.58
N TYR A 161 5.00 5.89 13.48
CA TYR A 161 4.43 5.55 12.18
C TYR A 161 5.05 4.26 11.64
N GLY A 162 6.37 4.08 11.75
CA GLY A 162 7.06 2.87 11.33
C GLY A 162 6.58 1.63 12.07
N LEU A 163 6.37 1.72 13.39
CA LEU A 163 5.80 0.62 14.17
C LEU A 163 4.38 0.28 13.73
N ASN A 164 3.54 1.29 13.51
CA ASN A 164 2.16 1.10 13.09
C ASN A 164 2.07 0.42 11.71
N VAL A 165 2.81 0.96 10.74
CA VAL A 165 2.88 0.41 9.38
C VAL A 165 3.45 -1.01 9.39
N GLY A 166 4.49 -1.26 10.21
CA GLY A 166 5.08 -2.58 10.38
C GLY A 166 4.09 -3.62 10.91
N VAL A 167 3.33 -3.28 11.95
CA VAL A 167 2.28 -4.15 12.50
C VAL A 167 1.18 -4.40 11.47
N PHE A 168 0.72 -3.36 10.78
CA PHE A 168 -0.29 -3.48 9.74
C PHE A 168 0.14 -4.43 8.61
N TYR A 169 1.38 -4.29 8.11
CA TYR A 169 1.91 -5.20 7.09
C TYR A 169 2.16 -6.62 7.59
N ALA A 170 2.56 -6.79 8.85
CA ALA A 170 2.74 -8.12 9.45
C ALA A 170 1.41 -8.88 9.54
N ILE A 171 0.36 -8.21 10.04
CA ILE A 171 -1.00 -8.78 10.11
C ILE A 171 -1.49 -9.08 8.69
N SER A 172 -1.37 -8.12 7.78
CA SER A 172 -1.74 -8.26 6.37
C SER A 172 -1.10 -9.48 5.69
N THR A 173 0.18 -9.72 5.95
CA THR A 173 0.94 -10.84 5.34
C THR A 173 0.54 -12.18 5.96
N LEU A 174 0.37 -12.21 7.28
CA LEU A 174 0.05 -13.43 8.02
C LEU A 174 -1.44 -13.73 8.06
N LEU A 175 -2.30 -12.83 7.57
CA LEU A 175 -3.75 -12.94 7.64
C LEU A 175 -4.24 -14.28 7.11
N ASN A 176 -3.83 -14.64 5.89
CA ASN A 176 -4.19 -15.92 5.27
C ASN A 176 -3.75 -17.10 6.14
N GLN A 177 -2.51 -17.12 6.63
CA GLN A 177 -2.00 -18.21 7.45
C GLN A 177 -2.77 -18.34 8.77
N VAL A 178 -3.04 -17.22 9.44
CA VAL A 178 -3.75 -17.19 10.72
C VAL A 178 -5.19 -17.65 10.55
N VAL A 179 -5.89 -17.21 9.50
CA VAL A 179 -7.27 -17.63 9.24
C VAL A 179 -7.34 -19.12 8.87
N LEU A 180 -6.40 -19.62 8.06
CA LEU A 180 -6.38 -21.02 7.62
C LEU A 180 -6.13 -22.02 8.76
N ILE A 181 -5.41 -21.63 9.81
CA ILE A 181 -5.22 -22.47 11.02
C ILE A 181 -6.57 -22.81 11.69
N TYR A 182 -7.51 -21.87 11.69
CA TYR A 182 -8.82 -22.05 12.32
C TYR A 182 -9.91 -22.45 11.33
N PHE A 183 -9.75 -22.12 10.05
CA PHE A 183 -10.69 -22.40 8.96
C PHE A 183 -9.96 -23.01 7.75
N PRO A 184 -9.85 -24.36 7.68
CA PRO A 184 -9.04 -25.05 6.67
C PRO A 184 -9.40 -24.75 5.21
N ASN A 185 -10.64 -24.34 4.92
CA ASN A 185 -11.14 -24.00 3.58
C ASN A 185 -11.48 -22.50 3.43
N GLY A 186 -10.96 -21.65 4.33
CA GLY A 186 -11.33 -20.23 4.45
C GLY A 186 -10.46 -19.25 3.65
N GLU A 187 -9.79 -19.68 2.57
CA GLU A 187 -8.86 -18.82 1.82
C GLU A 187 -9.54 -17.59 1.20
N GLU A 188 -10.71 -17.80 0.60
CA GLU A 188 -11.53 -16.70 0.07
C GLU A 188 -12.00 -15.77 1.20
N ASP A 189 -12.35 -16.32 2.35
CA ASP A 189 -12.77 -15.53 3.51
C ASP A 189 -11.62 -14.70 4.08
N ALA A 190 -10.41 -15.25 4.13
CA ALA A 190 -9.22 -14.53 4.56
C ALA A 190 -8.92 -13.34 3.64
N GLY A 191 -9.00 -13.54 2.32
CA GLY A 191 -8.89 -12.46 1.33
C GLY A 191 -9.97 -11.38 1.50
N ARG A 192 -11.23 -11.78 1.75
CA ARG A 192 -12.35 -10.85 1.99
C ARG A 192 -12.21 -10.08 3.30
N ILE A 193 -11.68 -10.71 4.36
CA ILE A 193 -11.37 -10.04 5.63
C ILE A 193 -10.28 -8.97 5.39
N GLY A 194 -9.22 -9.31 4.63
CA GLY A 194 -8.16 -8.36 4.28
C GLY A 194 -8.69 -7.17 3.46
N LEU A 195 -9.57 -7.44 2.50
CA LEU A 195 -10.30 -6.41 1.76
C LEU A 195 -11.11 -5.50 2.71
N LEU A 196 -11.89 -6.10 3.61
CA LEU A 196 -12.73 -5.36 4.55
C LEU A 196 -11.88 -4.48 5.49
N MET A 197 -10.74 -4.97 5.95
CA MET A 197 -9.76 -4.18 6.72
C MET A 197 -9.33 -2.93 5.93
N VAL A 198 -8.91 -3.09 4.68
CA VAL A 198 -8.45 -1.96 3.86
C VAL A 198 -9.60 -0.95 3.60
N LEU A 199 -10.80 -1.43 3.29
CA LEU A 199 -11.97 -0.57 3.06
C LEU A 199 -12.39 0.19 4.32
N ALA A 200 -12.42 -0.49 5.47
CA ALA A 200 -12.71 0.14 6.76
C ALA A 200 -11.66 1.20 7.10
N GLY A 201 -10.37 0.91 6.90
CA GLY A 201 -9.29 1.87 7.12
C GLY A 201 -9.35 3.08 6.18
N MET A 202 -9.79 2.90 4.93
CA MET A 202 -10.04 4.05 4.04
C MET A 202 -11.15 4.95 4.60
N LEU A 203 -12.28 4.38 5.05
CA LEU A 203 -13.36 5.16 5.67
C LEU A 203 -12.90 5.83 6.97
N GLY A 204 -12.14 5.11 7.80
CA GLY A 204 -11.54 5.62 9.03
C GLY A 204 -10.57 6.78 8.77
N SER A 205 -9.78 6.72 7.70
CA SER A 205 -8.87 7.80 7.30
C SER A 205 -9.61 9.08 6.90
N VAL A 206 -10.74 8.95 6.20
CA VAL A 206 -11.59 10.10 5.82
C VAL A 206 -12.23 10.72 7.06
N LEU A 207 -12.82 9.90 7.93
CA LEU A 207 -13.45 10.37 9.17
C LEU A 207 -12.45 11.06 10.10
N SER A 208 -11.28 10.43 10.31
CA SER A 208 -10.22 11.01 11.13
C SER A 208 -9.65 12.29 10.50
N GLY A 209 -9.54 12.36 9.17
CA GLY A 209 -9.17 13.59 8.44
C GLY A 209 -10.14 14.74 8.72
N ILE A 210 -11.45 14.51 8.62
CA ILE A 210 -12.47 15.53 8.92
C ILE A 210 -12.43 15.98 10.39
N VAL A 211 -12.26 15.03 11.32
CA VAL A 211 -12.11 15.35 12.76
C VAL A 211 -10.86 16.19 12.99
N LEU A 212 -9.77 15.85 12.31
CA LEU A 212 -8.49 16.52 12.45
C LEU A 212 -8.53 17.95 11.87
N ASP A 213 -9.18 18.13 10.73
CA ASP A 213 -9.39 19.44 10.11
C ASP A 213 -10.26 20.37 10.99
N LYS A 214 -11.21 19.82 11.75
CA LYS A 214 -12.04 20.60 12.69
C LYS A 214 -11.37 20.89 14.03
N THR A 215 -10.62 19.92 14.57
CA THR A 215 -10.08 20.01 15.93
C THR A 215 -8.68 20.62 15.97
N HIS A 216 -7.89 20.48 14.89
CA HIS A 216 -6.46 20.80 14.83
C HIS A 216 -5.62 20.15 15.95
N ARG A 217 -6.13 19.11 16.63
CA ARG A 217 -5.47 18.44 17.77
C ARG A 217 -4.74 17.17 17.35
N PHE A 218 -3.76 17.31 16.45
CA PHE A 218 -2.98 16.21 15.86
C PHE A 218 -2.46 15.17 16.86
N LYS A 219 -1.93 15.61 18.00
CA LYS A 219 -1.35 14.71 19.01
C LYS A 219 -2.41 13.84 19.70
N GLU A 220 -3.55 14.43 20.07
CA GLU A 220 -4.63 13.72 20.78
C GLU A 220 -5.30 12.70 19.86
N THR A 221 -5.62 13.11 18.62
CA THR A 221 -6.21 12.22 17.61
C THR A 221 -5.29 11.04 17.30
N THR A 222 -3.99 11.27 17.12
CA THR A 222 -3.02 10.20 16.88
C THR A 222 -2.94 9.22 18.05
N MET A 223 -2.93 9.74 19.28
CA MET A 223 -2.87 8.91 20.48
C MET A 223 -4.15 8.06 20.66
N ALA A 224 -5.32 8.64 20.38
CA ALA A 224 -6.59 7.91 20.38
C ALA A 224 -6.60 6.80 19.34
N LEU A 225 -6.19 7.07 18.10
CA LEU A 225 -6.09 6.07 17.03
C LEU A 225 -5.17 4.90 17.41
N TYR A 226 -4.03 5.18 18.06
CA TYR A 226 -3.15 4.11 18.54
C TYR A 226 -3.78 3.24 19.62
N ILE A 227 -4.53 3.84 20.55
CA ILE A 227 -5.26 3.09 21.58
C ILE A 227 -6.33 2.22 20.94
N PHE A 228 -7.11 2.76 20.00
CA PHE A 228 -8.13 1.99 19.27
C PHE A 228 -7.52 0.85 18.45
N SER A 229 -6.41 1.09 17.76
CA SER A 229 -5.69 0.05 17.02
C SER A 229 -5.18 -1.06 17.93
N LEU A 230 -4.64 -0.72 19.11
CA LEU A 230 -4.23 -1.71 20.12
C LEU A 230 -5.41 -2.54 20.61
N LEU A 231 -6.53 -1.90 20.95
CA LEU A 231 -7.74 -2.59 21.38
C LEU A 231 -8.31 -3.48 20.27
N GLY A 232 -8.31 -3.01 19.03
CA GLY A 232 -8.72 -3.76 17.85
C GLY A 232 -7.87 -5.01 17.66
N MET A 233 -6.54 -4.89 17.81
CA MET A 233 -5.62 -6.02 17.72
C MET A 233 -5.85 -7.07 18.82
N VAL A 234 -6.08 -6.63 20.06
CA VAL A 234 -6.42 -7.53 21.17
C VAL A 234 -7.76 -8.23 20.91
N ALA A 235 -8.78 -7.49 20.50
CA ALA A 235 -10.09 -8.04 20.16
C ALA A 235 -10.00 -9.06 19.01
N TYR A 236 -9.20 -8.78 17.98
CA TYR A 236 -8.95 -9.68 16.86
C TYR A 236 -8.30 -11.00 17.32
N MET A 237 -7.28 -10.92 18.19
CA MET A 237 -6.62 -12.10 18.76
C MET A 237 -7.58 -13.00 19.54
N PHE A 238 -8.44 -12.43 20.39
CA PHE A 238 -9.44 -13.20 21.15
C PHE A 238 -10.59 -13.72 20.29
N THR A 239 -10.94 -13.01 19.23
CA THR A 239 -12.04 -13.39 18.35
C THR A 239 -11.67 -14.57 17.45
N LEU A 240 -10.41 -14.61 16.99
CA LEU A 240 -9.87 -15.74 16.23
C LEU A 240 -10.03 -17.08 16.95
N SER A 241 -9.89 -17.11 18.29
CA SER A 241 -10.06 -18.34 19.07
C SER A 241 -11.51 -18.80 19.22
N THR A 242 -12.49 -17.96 18.86
CA THR A 242 -13.92 -18.26 19.02
C THR A 242 -14.49 -19.04 17.82
N GLY A 243 -13.76 -19.14 16.71
CA GLY A 243 -14.15 -19.98 15.56
C GLY A 243 -15.40 -19.51 14.79
N LYS A 244 -15.87 -18.28 14.99
CA LYS A 244 -17.02 -17.70 14.26
C LYS A 244 -16.57 -16.69 13.22
N ILE A 245 -16.62 -17.08 11.95
CA ILE A 245 -16.20 -16.27 10.79
C ILE A 245 -16.80 -14.85 10.81
N GLY A 246 -18.09 -14.71 11.12
CA GLY A 246 -18.76 -13.39 11.15
C GLY A 246 -18.18 -12.41 12.19
N ILE A 247 -17.66 -12.91 13.32
CA ILE A 247 -17.03 -12.05 14.34
C ILE A 247 -15.60 -11.69 13.91
N VAL A 248 -14.91 -12.58 13.18
CA VAL A 248 -13.61 -12.29 12.57
C VAL A 248 -13.74 -11.20 11.50
N TYR A 249 -14.81 -11.20 10.70
CA TYR A 249 -15.11 -10.10 9.78
C TYR A 249 -15.33 -8.77 10.51
N ALA A 250 -16.13 -8.77 11.59
CA ALA A 250 -16.40 -7.55 12.36
C ALA A 250 -15.14 -7.00 13.06
N THR A 251 -14.31 -7.87 13.61
CA THR A 251 -13.05 -7.45 14.28
C THR A 251 -11.96 -7.09 13.29
N GLY A 252 -11.89 -7.73 12.12
CA GLY A 252 -11.05 -7.29 11.00
C GLY A 252 -11.44 -5.88 10.54
N ALA A 253 -12.73 -5.59 10.36
CA ALA A 253 -13.19 -4.24 10.03
C ALA A 253 -12.82 -3.20 11.09
N LEU A 254 -12.81 -3.56 12.37
CA LEU A 254 -12.38 -2.65 13.46
C LEU A 254 -10.86 -2.46 13.53
N LEU A 255 -10.08 -3.38 12.96
CA LEU A 255 -8.63 -3.33 12.96
C LEU A 255 -8.07 -2.45 11.85
N GLY A 256 -8.81 -2.34 10.73
CA GLY A 256 -8.50 -1.46 9.61
C GLY A 256 -8.80 0.00 9.90
#